data_AF-A0A2J6RI21-F1
#
_entry.id   AF-A0A2J6RI21-F1
#
_cell.length_a   1.000
_cell.length_b   1.000
_cell.length_c   1.000
_cell.angle_alpha   90.00
_cell.angle_beta   90.00
_cell.angle_gamma   90.00
#
_symmetry.space_group_name_H-M   'P 1'
#
loop_
_entity.id
_entity.type
_entity.pdbx_description
1 polymer ?
#
loop_
_entity_poly.entity_id
_entity_poly.type
_entity_poly.pdbx_seq_one_letter_code
_entity_poly.pdbx_strand_id
1 'polypeptide(L)'
;MSTAQTINFALRNGTTSSTVYAYVTGQAINNNYALFILQADGETAYYPVSPSSNGSPLAVPCDIPLGPPGSTTTITVPQLSGARLWFSVNDKLTFLLNPGPGLVEPSVSAPSDPNYNKTWDFCEFTFNQYQLFANITYVDFVSLPISLSLLNTSGVTQSVTGIPADGLDTICAGLQAQNAIDGAGWNQLIVTNNGVNLRALSPNSGCVMNPSLFLGYYSSYVDAVWAKYTNTPLTVDTQNEWETVEGTVVNNLLTFPGVGTFAQPAAADIFSCSTGPFAADPTNTAEMGAIGARIAAAFNRSTLLIDSQQPDGEIESTFYQTSPTNHYSRIVHAANTDGEGYAFPYDDVGPSDGPDLSGAVYDGSPALLTVNVGGG
;
A
#
# COMPACT_ATOMS: atom_id res chain seq x y z
N MET A 1 -18.68 10.34 -18.34
CA MET A 1 -19.97 9.88 -17.77
C MET A 1 -19.81 9.86 -16.26
N SER A 2 -20.89 9.98 -15.48
CA SER A 2 -20.81 9.79 -14.02
C SER A 2 -21.02 8.32 -13.69
N THR A 3 -20.27 7.80 -12.73
CA THR A 3 -20.56 6.50 -12.11
C THR A 3 -21.89 6.55 -11.35
N ALA A 4 -22.41 5.37 -10.97
CA ALA A 4 -23.56 5.24 -10.08
C ALA A 4 -23.22 5.70 -8.65
N GLN A 5 -24.24 5.94 -7.81
CA GLN A 5 -24.03 6.31 -6.40
C GLN A 5 -23.62 5.14 -5.51
N THR A 6 -23.94 3.92 -5.94
CA THR A 6 -23.55 2.66 -5.30
C THR A 6 -23.08 1.66 -6.35
N ILE A 7 -22.29 0.69 -5.91
CA ILE A 7 -21.82 -0.44 -6.71
C ILE A 7 -21.86 -1.72 -5.87
N ASN A 8 -22.12 -2.85 -6.51
CA ASN A 8 -22.02 -4.14 -5.85
C ASN A 8 -20.57 -4.64 -5.85
N PHE A 9 -20.11 -5.16 -4.71
CA PHE A 9 -18.90 -5.97 -4.65
C PHE A 9 -19.29 -7.44 -4.38
N ALA A 10 -18.67 -8.37 -5.11
CA ALA A 10 -18.78 -9.80 -4.87
C ALA A 10 -17.57 -10.28 -4.06
N LEU A 11 -17.79 -10.56 -2.78
CA LEU A 11 -16.76 -11.04 -1.86
C LEU A 11 -16.73 -12.57 -1.87
N ARG A 12 -15.63 -13.15 -2.34
CA ARG A 12 -15.45 -14.60 -2.44
C ARG A 12 -14.60 -15.12 -1.29
N ASN A 13 -15.08 -16.17 -0.63
CA ASN A 13 -14.28 -16.91 0.33
C ASN A 13 -13.46 -17.99 -0.41
N GLY A 14 -12.26 -17.63 -0.85
CA GLY A 14 -11.25 -18.55 -1.41
C GLY A 14 -10.37 -19.20 -0.35
N THR A 15 -10.66 -19.01 0.95
CA THR A 15 -9.90 -19.62 2.04
C THR A 15 -10.36 -21.07 2.29
N THR A 16 -9.65 -21.77 3.16
CA THR A 16 -10.08 -23.09 3.68
C THR A 16 -10.99 -23.00 4.90
N SER A 17 -11.25 -21.80 5.43
CA SER A 17 -12.05 -21.59 6.64
C SER A 17 -13.50 -21.25 6.30
N SER A 18 -14.44 -21.77 7.11
CA SER A 18 -15.84 -21.35 7.09
C SER A 18 -16.13 -20.14 7.99
N THR A 19 -15.10 -19.56 8.60
CA THR A 19 -15.22 -18.40 9.48
C THR A 19 -14.34 -17.29 8.93
N VAL A 20 -14.92 -16.51 8.02
CA VAL A 20 -14.26 -15.35 7.39
C VAL A 20 -15.21 -14.17 7.49
N TYR A 21 -14.66 -13.03 7.93
CA TYR A 21 -15.39 -11.78 8.06
C TYR A 21 -14.75 -10.71 7.17
N ALA A 22 -15.60 -9.92 6.52
CA ALA A 22 -15.22 -8.70 5.82
C ALA A 22 -15.72 -7.45 6.56
N TYR A 23 -15.04 -6.32 6.33
CA TYR A 23 -15.42 -5.01 6.85
C TYR A 23 -15.14 -3.95 5.78
N VAL A 24 -15.95 -2.90 5.70
CA VAL A 24 -15.68 -1.76 4.81
C VAL A 24 -15.63 -0.49 5.65
N THR A 25 -14.53 0.26 5.51
CA THR A 25 -14.34 1.57 6.14
C THR A 25 -13.98 2.61 5.09
N GLY A 26 -14.23 3.89 5.35
CA GLY A 26 -13.81 4.98 4.45
C GLY A 26 -14.47 6.31 4.79
N GLN A 27 -14.46 7.23 3.83
CA GLN A 27 -15.15 8.51 3.94
C GLN A 27 -16.27 8.62 2.91
N ALA A 28 -17.50 8.85 3.37
CA ALA A 28 -18.66 8.96 2.48
C ALA A 28 -18.67 10.29 1.73
N ILE A 29 -18.29 10.26 0.45
CA ILE A 29 -18.14 11.45 -0.41
C ILE A 29 -19.45 12.26 -0.43
N ASN A 30 -20.57 11.58 -0.62
CA ASN A 30 -21.89 12.20 -0.69
C ASN A 30 -22.49 12.57 0.68
N ASN A 31 -21.73 12.41 1.76
CA ASN A 31 -22.11 12.80 3.12
C ASN A 31 -21.01 13.63 3.79
N ASN A 32 -20.51 14.65 3.09
CA ASN A 32 -19.47 15.57 3.56
C ASN A 32 -18.19 14.86 4.06
N TYR A 33 -17.80 13.76 3.40
CA TYR A 33 -16.66 12.93 3.80
C TYR A 33 -16.74 12.40 5.24
N ALA A 34 -17.96 12.21 5.77
CA ALA A 34 -18.17 11.62 7.09
C ALA A 34 -17.53 10.23 7.19
N LEU A 35 -16.95 9.92 8.36
CA LEU A 35 -16.46 8.58 8.68
C LEU A 35 -17.57 7.56 8.44
N PHE A 36 -17.26 6.57 7.60
CA PHE A 36 -18.17 5.53 7.18
C PHE A 36 -17.66 4.15 7.58
N ILE A 37 -18.57 3.30 8.03
CA ILE A 37 -18.38 1.86 8.18
C ILE A 37 -19.61 1.17 7.59
N LEU A 38 -19.46 0.06 6.89
CA LEU A 38 -20.60 -0.75 6.42
C LEU A 38 -21.07 -1.70 7.54
N GLN A 39 -22.37 -1.76 7.81
CA GLN A 39 -22.92 -2.69 8.79
C GLN A 39 -22.83 -4.14 8.32
N ALA A 40 -23.00 -5.07 9.25
CA ALA A 40 -22.87 -6.51 9.02
C ALA A 40 -23.86 -7.09 7.99
N ASP A 41 -24.89 -6.34 7.61
CA ASP A 41 -25.83 -6.72 6.53
C ASP A 41 -25.24 -6.52 5.12
N GLY A 42 -24.11 -5.82 5.00
CA GLY A 42 -23.46 -5.56 3.72
C GLY A 42 -24.12 -4.47 2.89
N GLU A 43 -25.07 -3.70 3.44
CA GLU A 43 -25.84 -2.69 2.70
C GLU A 43 -26.01 -1.39 3.48
N THR A 44 -26.22 -1.46 4.80
CA THR A 44 -26.58 -0.29 5.61
C THR A 44 -25.34 0.50 6.01
N ALA A 45 -25.34 1.80 5.69
CA ALA A 45 -24.32 2.73 6.15
C ALA A 45 -24.35 2.90 7.68
N TYR A 46 -23.19 2.86 8.33
CA TYR A 46 -23.00 3.29 9.71
C TYR A 46 -22.10 4.52 9.76
N TYR A 47 -22.63 5.60 10.34
CA TYR A 47 -21.91 6.83 10.64
C TYR A 47 -21.75 6.93 12.16
N PRO A 48 -20.59 6.56 12.73
CA PRO A 48 -20.38 6.63 14.16
C PRO A 48 -20.62 8.04 14.70
N VAL A 49 -21.24 8.13 15.88
CA VAL A 49 -21.28 9.40 16.63
C VAL A 49 -19.98 9.54 17.42
N SER A 50 -19.54 10.78 17.67
CA SER A 50 -18.35 11.03 18.50
C SER A 50 -18.56 10.43 19.91
N PRO A 51 -17.72 9.47 20.34
CA PRO A 51 -17.78 8.97 21.71
C PRO A 51 -17.26 10.01 22.71
N SER A 52 -17.54 9.79 24.00
CA SER A 52 -17.04 10.63 25.09
C SER A 52 -15.61 10.28 25.53
N SER A 53 -15.09 9.12 25.12
CA SER A 53 -13.77 8.60 25.50
C SER A 53 -13.11 7.81 24.37
N ASN A 54 -11.78 7.79 24.39
CA ASN A 54 -10.98 6.99 23.47
C ASN A 54 -11.25 5.49 23.65
N GLY A 55 -11.06 4.73 22.57
CA GLY A 55 -11.16 3.26 22.60
C GLY A 55 -12.59 2.74 22.79
N SER A 56 -13.61 3.54 22.44
CA SER A 56 -15.01 3.10 22.54
C SER A 56 -15.32 2.06 21.45
N PRO A 57 -16.10 1.01 21.72
CA PRO A 57 -16.47 0.03 20.69
C PRO A 57 -17.45 0.63 19.66
N LEU A 58 -17.56 -0.02 18.51
CA LEU A 58 -18.64 0.27 17.55
C LEU A 58 -20.01 0.00 18.20
N ALA A 59 -21.00 0.84 17.90
CA ALA A 59 -22.35 0.71 18.47
C ALA A 59 -23.22 -0.35 17.78
N VAL A 60 -22.83 -0.77 16.57
CA VAL A 60 -23.53 -1.73 15.73
C VAL A 60 -22.53 -2.74 15.15
N PRO A 61 -22.95 -3.98 14.87
CA PRO A 61 -22.08 -4.97 14.23
C PRO A 61 -21.73 -4.55 12.80
N CYS A 62 -20.45 -4.67 12.47
CA CYS A 62 -19.91 -4.35 11.14
C CYS A 62 -19.14 -5.52 10.52
N ASP A 63 -19.19 -6.70 11.16
CA ASP A 63 -18.58 -7.94 10.69
C ASP A 63 -19.47 -8.67 9.68
N ILE A 64 -19.16 -8.56 8.38
CA ILE A 64 -19.91 -9.18 7.29
C ILE A 64 -19.42 -10.62 7.09
N PRO A 65 -20.22 -11.66 7.39
CA PRO A 65 -19.78 -13.05 7.23
C PRO A 65 -19.74 -13.46 5.76
N LEU A 66 -18.67 -14.11 5.31
CA LEU A 66 -18.55 -14.57 3.92
C LEU A 66 -19.13 -15.97 3.67
N GLY A 67 -19.38 -16.76 4.71
CA GLY A 67 -19.87 -18.15 4.57
C GLY A 67 -18.76 -19.19 4.35
N PRO A 68 -19.10 -20.43 3.95
CA PRO A 68 -18.12 -21.52 3.79
C PRO A 68 -17.20 -21.33 2.57
N PRO A 69 -16.07 -22.04 2.47
CA PRO A 69 -15.20 -22.01 1.29
C PRO A 69 -15.95 -22.14 -0.05
N GLY A 70 -15.60 -21.29 -1.02
CA GLY A 70 -16.22 -21.22 -2.34
C GLY A 70 -17.52 -20.41 -2.40
N SER A 71 -18.02 -19.88 -1.27
CA SER A 71 -19.17 -18.98 -1.27
C SER A 71 -18.85 -17.61 -1.86
N THR A 72 -19.91 -16.89 -2.22
CA THR A 72 -19.85 -15.47 -2.58
C THR A 72 -20.91 -14.72 -1.78
N THR A 73 -20.49 -13.64 -1.12
CA THR A 73 -21.38 -12.68 -0.46
C THR A 73 -21.34 -11.38 -1.26
N THR A 74 -22.51 -10.87 -1.65
CA THR A 74 -22.62 -9.57 -2.32
C THR A 74 -22.85 -8.48 -1.28
N ILE A 75 -22.11 -7.38 -1.39
CA ILE A 75 -22.32 -6.16 -0.59
C ILE A 75 -22.57 -4.97 -1.52
N THR A 76 -23.27 -3.95 -1.03
CA THR A 76 -23.53 -2.70 -1.75
C THR A 76 -22.72 -1.57 -1.14
N VAL A 77 -21.80 -1.00 -1.92
CA VAL A 77 -20.84 0.01 -1.46
C VAL A 77 -21.21 1.37 -2.07
N PRO A 78 -21.39 2.43 -1.28
CA PRO A 78 -21.61 3.78 -1.80
C PRO A 78 -20.30 4.39 -2.32
N GLN A 79 -20.38 5.57 -2.92
CA GLN A 79 -19.18 6.35 -3.25
C GLN A 79 -18.41 6.72 -1.97
N LEU A 80 -17.19 6.17 -1.85
CA LEU A 80 -16.28 6.34 -0.71
C LEU A 80 -14.91 6.79 -1.20
N SER A 81 -14.26 7.65 -0.41
CA SER A 81 -12.87 8.08 -0.58
C SER A 81 -11.98 7.44 0.47
N GLY A 82 -10.76 7.05 0.07
CA GLY A 82 -9.76 6.46 0.97
C GLY A 82 -10.31 5.27 1.75
N ALA A 83 -11.01 4.37 1.06
CA ALA A 83 -11.73 3.27 1.67
C ALA A 83 -10.87 2.01 1.72
N ARG A 84 -11.15 1.16 2.71
CA ARG A 84 -10.52 -0.14 2.92
C ARG A 84 -11.58 -1.22 2.99
N LEU A 85 -11.32 -2.33 2.31
CA LEU A 85 -12.05 -3.58 2.43
C LEU A 85 -11.15 -4.57 3.16
N TRP A 86 -11.48 -4.83 4.41
CA TRP A 86 -10.70 -5.67 5.33
C TRP A 86 -11.23 -7.08 5.33
N PHE A 87 -10.35 -8.06 5.53
CA PHE A 87 -10.71 -9.46 5.73
C PHE A 87 -10.03 -10.01 6.97
N SER A 88 -10.70 -10.93 7.65
CA SER A 88 -10.12 -11.68 8.76
C SER A 88 -10.59 -13.13 8.74
N VAL A 89 -9.70 -14.03 9.12
CA VAL A 89 -9.92 -15.48 9.11
C VAL A 89 -9.91 -16.00 10.54
N ASN A 90 -10.91 -16.82 10.87
CA ASN A 90 -11.20 -17.45 12.18
C ASN A 90 -11.59 -16.52 13.32
N ASP A 91 -11.21 -15.24 13.27
CA ASP A 91 -11.49 -14.24 14.29
C ASP A 91 -12.12 -12.99 13.70
N LYS A 92 -12.95 -12.28 14.48
CA LYS A 92 -13.47 -10.95 14.12
C LYS A 92 -12.42 -9.87 14.39
N LEU A 93 -12.34 -8.86 13.53
CA LEU A 93 -11.58 -7.64 13.83
C LEU A 93 -12.27 -6.78 14.88
N THR A 94 -11.45 -6.06 15.63
CA THR A 94 -11.86 -5.10 16.64
C THR A 94 -11.50 -3.71 16.15
N PHE A 95 -12.52 -2.94 15.77
CA PHE A 95 -12.40 -1.50 15.50
C PHE A 95 -12.85 -0.73 16.74
N LEU A 96 -12.17 0.37 17.03
CA LEU A 96 -12.52 1.26 18.15
C LEU A 96 -12.73 2.70 17.65
N LEU A 97 -13.29 3.54 18.51
CA LEU A 97 -13.61 4.93 18.22
C LEU A 97 -12.98 5.85 19.26
N ASN A 98 -12.39 6.93 18.78
CA ASN A 98 -11.97 8.09 19.55
C ASN A 98 -12.92 9.29 19.31
N PRO A 99 -12.96 10.29 20.21
CA PRO A 99 -13.71 11.52 19.99
C PRO A 99 -13.28 12.21 18.68
N GLY A 100 -14.23 12.81 17.98
CA GLY A 100 -14.03 13.36 16.64
C GLY A 100 -15.30 13.27 15.79
N PRO A 101 -15.85 12.07 15.51
CA PRO A 101 -15.35 10.71 15.74
C PRO A 101 -14.10 10.36 14.91
N GLY A 102 -13.17 9.59 15.49
CA GLY A 102 -12.02 9.02 14.77
C GLY A 102 -12.03 7.49 14.86
N LEU A 103 -11.91 6.81 13.73
CA LEU A 103 -11.76 5.35 13.71
C LEU A 103 -10.35 4.97 14.13
N VAL A 104 -10.24 4.05 15.08
CA VAL A 104 -9.00 3.35 15.41
C VAL A 104 -9.04 2.04 14.65
N GLU A 105 -8.27 1.99 13.57
CA GLU A 105 -8.12 0.83 12.71
C GLU A 105 -7.17 -0.21 13.32
N PRO A 106 -7.28 -1.50 12.92
CA PRO A 106 -6.35 -2.54 13.33
C PRO A 106 -4.88 -2.16 13.06
N SER A 107 -4.02 -2.35 14.06
CA SER A 107 -2.57 -2.09 13.91
C SER A 107 -1.74 -3.37 13.94
N VAL A 108 -0.89 -3.55 12.93
CA VAL A 108 0.15 -4.60 12.92
C VAL A 108 1.47 -4.16 13.58
N SER A 109 1.62 -2.88 13.88
CA SER A 109 2.85 -2.29 14.44
C SER A 109 2.75 -2.00 15.95
N ALA A 110 1.61 -2.30 16.57
CA ALA A 110 1.39 -2.19 18.00
C ALA A 110 1.12 -3.58 18.62
N PRO A 111 2.09 -4.22 19.31
CA PRO A 111 1.91 -5.55 19.91
C PRO A 111 0.77 -5.68 20.92
N SER A 112 0.31 -4.57 21.49
CA SER A 112 -0.84 -4.52 22.41
C SER A 112 -2.19 -4.39 21.70
N ASP A 113 -2.21 -4.21 20.37
CA ASP A 113 -3.44 -4.10 19.59
C ASP A 113 -4.25 -5.41 19.70
N PRO A 114 -5.57 -5.35 19.92
CA PRO A 114 -6.41 -6.55 20.03
C PRO A 114 -6.43 -7.41 18.75
N ASN A 115 -5.97 -6.88 17.62
CA ASN A 115 -5.90 -7.55 16.33
C ASN A 115 -4.48 -8.03 16.00
N TYR A 116 -3.48 -7.76 16.84
CA TYR A 116 -2.07 -8.08 16.54
C TYR A 116 -1.84 -9.57 16.27
N ASN A 117 -2.52 -10.47 16.99
CA ASN A 117 -2.37 -11.93 16.81
C ASN A 117 -3.42 -12.58 15.89
N LYS A 118 -4.29 -11.77 15.26
CA LYS A 118 -5.32 -12.26 14.33
C LYS A 118 -4.78 -12.34 12.91
N THR A 119 -5.34 -13.23 12.10
CA THR A 119 -5.02 -13.35 10.68
C THR A 119 -5.96 -12.44 9.88
N TRP A 120 -5.43 -11.35 9.35
CA TRP A 120 -6.19 -10.36 8.60
C TRP A 120 -5.32 -9.63 7.61
N ASP A 121 -5.96 -9.02 6.62
CA ASP A 121 -5.35 -8.18 5.60
C ASP A 121 -6.43 -7.25 5.00
N PHE A 122 -6.07 -6.36 4.07
CA PHE A 122 -7.03 -5.50 3.39
C PHE A 122 -6.60 -5.15 1.97
N CYS A 123 -7.58 -4.74 1.15
CA CYS A 123 -7.35 -4.03 -0.09
C CYS A 123 -7.97 -2.64 -0.01
N GLU A 124 -7.51 -1.72 -0.85
CA GLU A 124 -7.91 -0.33 -0.83
C GLU A 124 -8.76 0.01 -2.05
N PHE A 125 -9.65 0.99 -1.90
CA PHE A 125 -10.38 1.53 -3.03
C PHE A 125 -10.84 2.97 -2.82
N THR A 126 -11.06 3.67 -3.93
CA THR A 126 -11.86 4.88 -3.99
C THR A 126 -12.92 4.70 -5.06
N PHE A 127 -14.17 4.88 -4.68
CA PHE A 127 -15.30 4.91 -5.59
C PHE A 127 -15.90 6.31 -5.58
N ASN A 128 -15.77 7.04 -6.69
CA ASN A 128 -16.25 8.41 -6.80
C ASN A 128 -17.04 8.59 -8.11
N GLN A 129 -17.51 9.81 -8.38
CA GLN A 129 -18.29 10.13 -9.57
C GLN A 129 -17.57 9.90 -10.91
N TYR A 130 -16.24 9.76 -10.89
CA TYR A 130 -15.41 9.57 -12.08
C TYR A 130 -15.06 8.11 -12.33
N GLN A 131 -14.75 7.33 -11.29
CA GLN A 131 -14.30 5.95 -11.41
C GLN A 131 -14.44 5.14 -10.12
N LEU A 132 -14.31 3.83 -10.24
CA LEU A 132 -13.77 2.97 -9.18
C LEU A 132 -12.28 2.77 -9.46
N PHE A 133 -11.44 2.99 -8.47
CA PHE A 133 -10.04 2.54 -8.43
C PHE A 133 -9.90 1.65 -7.21
N ALA A 134 -9.33 0.45 -7.37
CA ALA A 134 -9.09 -0.48 -6.28
C ALA A 134 -7.73 -1.17 -6.45
N ASN A 135 -7.02 -1.42 -5.36
CA ASN A 135 -5.68 -2.01 -5.40
C ASN A 135 -5.47 -3.00 -4.24
N ILE A 136 -4.68 -4.04 -4.52
CA ILE A 136 -4.03 -4.80 -3.45
C ILE A 136 -2.89 -3.95 -2.87
N THR A 137 -2.54 -4.17 -1.60
CA THR A 137 -1.51 -3.38 -0.95
C THR A 137 -0.68 -4.24 -0.01
N TYR A 138 0.63 -4.02 -0.06
CA TYR A 138 1.65 -4.63 0.78
C TYR A 138 2.51 -3.55 1.46
N VAL A 139 2.06 -2.29 1.43
CA VAL A 139 2.78 -1.12 1.96
C VAL A 139 3.01 -1.23 3.45
N ASP A 140 2.06 -1.82 4.18
CA ASP A 140 2.16 -2.01 5.62
C ASP A 140 2.68 -3.41 5.96
N PHE A 141 2.13 -4.45 5.34
CA PHE A 141 2.48 -5.86 5.57
C PHE A 141 1.84 -6.77 4.50
N VAL A 142 2.22 -8.06 4.50
CA VAL A 142 1.56 -9.16 3.77
C VAL A 142 1.06 -10.20 4.77
N SER A 143 -0.18 -10.66 4.64
CA SER A 143 -0.78 -11.68 5.50
C SER A 143 -1.70 -12.63 4.74
N LEU A 144 -2.74 -12.11 4.09
CA LEU A 144 -3.72 -12.92 3.35
C LEU A 144 -3.55 -12.75 1.84
N PRO A 145 -3.67 -13.81 1.04
CA PRO A 145 -3.87 -13.68 -0.40
C PRO A 145 -5.16 -12.93 -0.69
N ILE A 146 -5.07 -11.86 -1.49
CA ILE A 146 -6.21 -11.11 -1.99
C ILE A 146 -6.03 -10.91 -3.51
N SER A 147 -7.09 -11.13 -4.27
CA SER A 147 -7.14 -10.82 -5.70
C SER A 147 -8.36 -9.99 -6.06
N LEU A 148 -8.24 -9.16 -7.09
CA LEU A 148 -9.31 -8.26 -7.55
C LEU A 148 -9.64 -8.56 -9.01
N SER A 149 -10.92 -8.49 -9.34
CA SER A 149 -11.40 -8.53 -10.73
C SER A 149 -12.49 -7.50 -10.92
N LEU A 150 -12.24 -6.49 -11.75
CA LEU A 150 -13.18 -5.43 -12.06
C LEU A 150 -13.83 -5.64 -13.42
N LEU A 151 -15.13 -5.88 -13.43
CA LEU A 151 -15.96 -5.90 -14.64
C LEU A 151 -16.56 -4.51 -14.87
N ASN A 152 -16.44 -3.98 -16.09
CA ASN A 152 -17.09 -2.73 -16.49
C ASN A 152 -18.42 -2.97 -17.24
N THR A 153 -19.18 -1.90 -17.46
CA THR A 153 -20.49 -1.97 -18.13
C THR A 153 -20.43 -2.38 -19.61
N SER A 154 -19.25 -2.34 -20.22
CA SER A 154 -19.01 -2.80 -21.59
C SER A 154 -18.64 -4.30 -21.66
N GLY A 155 -18.54 -4.97 -20.51
CA GLY A 155 -18.21 -6.39 -20.43
C GLY A 155 -16.70 -6.70 -20.43
N VAL A 156 -15.84 -5.69 -20.27
CA VAL A 156 -14.38 -5.86 -20.16
C VAL A 156 -14.01 -6.08 -18.70
N THR A 157 -13.06 -6.97 -18.47
CA THR A 157 -12.55 -7.30 -17.13
C THR A 157 -11.07 -6.97 -17.01
N GLN A 158 -10.70 -6.26 -15.94
CA GLN A 158 -9.32 -6.13 -15.45
C GLN A 158 -9.14 -7.03 -14.23
N SER A 159 -7.94 -7.54 -13.99
CA SER A 159 -7.69 -8.39 -12.84
C SER A 159 -6.27 -8.24 -12.34
N VAL A 160 -6.12 -8.36 -11.02
CA VAL A 160 -4.84 -8.50 -10.32
C VAL A 160 -4.96 -9.74 -9.43
N THR A 161 -3.95 -10.59 -9.50
CA THR A 161 -3.99 -11.96 -8.99
C THR A 161 -3.47 -12.07 -7.57
N GLY A 162 -2.57 -11.17 -7.16
CA GLY A 162 -1.98 -11.18 -5.83
C GLY A 162 -1.04 -12.37 -5.59
N ILE A 163 -0.71 -12.58 -4.31
CA ILE A 163 0.11 -13.72 -3.89
C ILE A 163 -0.67 -15.05 -3.94
N PRO A 164 0.00 -16.19 -4.20
CA PRO A 164 -0.62 -17.50 -4.12
C PRO A 164 -0.88 -17.93 -2.66
N ALA A 165 -1.53 -19.08 -2.47
CA ALA A 165 -1.88 -19.60 -1.15
C ALA A 165 -0.67 -19.78 -0.20
N ASP A 166 0.50 -20.11 -0.74
CA ASP A 166 1.78 -20.25 -0.05
C ASP A 166 2.66 -18.99 -0.14
N GLY A 167 2.11 -17.88 -0.63
CA GLY A 167 2.84 -16.65 -0.90
C GLY A 167 3.46 -16.01 0.34
N LEU A 168 2.74 -15.99 1.47
CA LEU A 168 3.29 -15.50 2.74
C LEU A 168 4.51 -16.30 3.17
N ASP A 169 4.44 -17.64 3.10
CA ASP A 169 5.55 -18.52 3.47
C ASP A 169 6.74 -18.33 2.51
N THR A 170 6.48 -18.16 1.21
CA THR A 170 7.49 -17.83 0.20
C THR A 170 8.19 -16.52 0.52
N ILE A 171 7.44 -15.47 0.88
CA ILE A 171 7.98 -14.16 1.25
C ILE A 171 8.81 -14.26 2.52
N CYS A 172 8.30 -14.91 3.57
CA CYS A 172 9.03 -15.11 4.83
C CYS A 172 10.33 -15.88 4.61
N ALA A 173 10.33 -16.94 3.79
CA ALA A 173 11.54 -17.68 3.42
C ALA A 173 12.53 -16.80 2.65
N GLY A 174 12.04 -15.97 1.71
CA GLY A 174 12.86 -15.00 0.99
C GLY A 174 13.52 -13.97 1.91
N LEU A 175 12.79 -13.44 2.88
CA LEU A 175 13.32 -12.49 3.87
C LEU A 175 14.38 -13.12 4.78
N GLN A 176 14.17 -14.36 5.20
CA GLN A 176 15.19 -15.12 5.95
C GLN A 176 16.44 -15.35 5.12
N ALA A 177 16.29 -15.76 3.86
CA ALA A 177 17.40 -16.00 2.94
C ALA A 177 18.19 -14.71 2.67
N GLN A 178 17.50 -13.59 2.45
CA GLN A 178 18.14 -12.30 2.26
C GLN A 178 18.92 -11.87 3.50
N ASN A 179 18.34 -12.00 4.69
CA ASN A 179 19.04 -11.70 5.93
C ASN A 179 20.29 -12.57 6.13
N ALA A 180 20.29 -13.82 5.66
CA ALA A 180 21.48 -14.67 5.71
C ALA A 180 22.61 -14.19 4.77
N ILE A 181 22.29 -13.38 3.75
CA ILE A 181 23.26 -12.82 2.80
C ILE A 181 23.90 -11.55 3.36
N ASP A 182 23.10 -10.60 3.85
CA ASP A 182 23.58 -9.25 4.20
C ASP A 182 23.53 -8.92 5.70
N GLY A 183 22.81 -9.70 6.51
CA GLY A 183 22.63 -9.45 7.94
C GLY A 183 21.88 -8.15 8.27
N ALA A 184 21.16 -7.55 7.32
CA ALA A 184 20.57 -6.22 7.48
C ALA A 184 19.33 -6.18 8.40
N GLY A 185 18.77 -7.34 8.75
CA GLY A 185 17.62 -7.47 9.64
C GLY A 185 16.31 -7.83 8.95
N TRP A 186 16.32 -8.26 7.67
CA TRP A 186 15.10 -8.62 6.93
C TRP A 186 14.25 -9.71 7.61
N ASN A 187 14.88 -10.63 8.35
CA ASN A 187 14.18 -11.65 9.11
C ASN A 187 13.38 -11.10 10.29
N GLN A 188 13.69 -9.90 10.78
CA GLN A 188 12.96 -9.23 11.87
C GLN A 188 11.61 -8.67 11.40
N LEU A 189 11.36 -8.62 10.09
CA LEU A 189 10.07 -8.25 9.52
C LEU A 189 9.02 -9.36 9.65
N ILE A 190 9.43 -10.58 9.98
CA ILE A 190 8.54 -11.74 10.06
C ILE A 190 7.89 -11.79 11.44
N VAL A 191 6.55 -11.75 11.47
CA VAL A 191 5.76 -11.94 12.69
C VAL A 191 5.13 -13.33 12.64
N THR A 192 5.34 -14.10 13.69
CA THR A 192 4.80 -15.45 13.84
C THR A 192 3.81 -15.53 15.00
N ASN A 193 2.83 -16.41 14.91
CA ASN A 193 1.97 -16.79 16.03
C ASN A 193 1.97 -18.31 16.18
N ASN A 194 2.31 -18.81 17.37
CA ASN A 194 2.44 -20.24 17.65
C ASN A 194 3.35 -21.02 16.67
N GLY A 195 4.42 -20.38 16.19
CA GLY A 195 5.38 -20.99 15.28
C GLY A 195 4.97 -21.04 13.80
N VAL A 196 3.84 -20.43 13.45
CA VAL A 196 3.38 -20.25 12.07
C VAL A 196 3.56 -18.80 11.65
N ASN A 197 3.93 -18.55 10.40
CA ASN A 197 3.99 -17.20 9.84
C ASN A 197 2.60 -16.57 9.90
N LEU A 198 2.49 -15.40 10.54
CA LEU A 198 1.25 -14.64 10.64
C LEU A 198 1.23 -13.49 9.65
N ARG A 199 2.37 -12.82 9.46
CA ARG A 199 2.56 -11.77 8.46
C ARG A 199 4.03 -11.46 8.23
N ALA A 200 4.33 -10.86 7.08
CA ALA A 200 5.60 -10.17 6.81
C ALA A 200 5.34 -8.67 6.82
N LEU A 201 5.94 -7.93 7.75
CA LEU A 201 5.85 -6.47 7.79
C LEU A 201 6.65 -5.85 6.65
N SER A 202 6.19 -4.72 6.13
CA SER A 202 7.05 -3.90 5.28
C SER A 202 8.21 -3.31 6.08
N PRO A 203 9.31 -2.87 5.43
CA PRO A 203 10.41 -2.22 6.12
C PRO A 203 9.98 -0.96 6.86
N ASN A 204 8.99 -0.22 6.33
CA ASN A 204 8.39 0.93 7.02
C ASN A 204 7.75 0.50 8.35
N SER A 205 6.85 -0.48 8.33
CA SER A 205 6.22 -1.02 9.54
C SER A 205 7.24 -1.63 10.51
N GLY A 206 8.27 -2.29 9.98
CA GLY A 206 9.39 -2.81 10.75
C GLY A 206 10.16 -1.71 11.49
N CYS A 207 10.44 -0.59 10.82
CA CYS A 207 11.09 0.59 11.43
C CYS A 207 10.20 1.26 12.49
N VAL A 208 8.87 1.26 12.34
CA VAL A 208 7.96 1.73 13.39
C VAL A 208 8.09 0.87 14.65
N MET A 209 8.16 -0.45 14.50
CA MET A 209 8.31 -1.39 15.62
C MET A 209 9.71 -1.37 16.24
N ASN A 210 10.73 -1.22 15.41
CA ASN A 210 12.13 -1.14 15.81
C ASN A 210 12.82 0.02 15.05
N PRO A 211 12.88 1.22 15.63
CA PRO A 211 13.50 2.38 14.99
C PRO A 211 15.00 2.25 14.69
N SER A 212 15.66 1.21 15.22
CA SER A 212 17.07 0.91 14.92
C SER A 212 17.27 -0.03 13.73
N LEU A 213 16.19 -0.61 13.22
CA LEU A 213 16.23 -1.50 12.05
C LEU A 213 16.68 -0.71 10.80
N PHE A 214 17.55 -1.31 10.00
CA PHE A 214 18.11 -0.72 8.78
C PHE A 214 18.86 0.62 8.96
N LEU A 215 19.28 1.00 10.18
CA LEU A 215 20.11 2.19 10.36
C LEU A 215 21.39 2.09 9.51
N GLY A 216 21.60 3.10 8.66
CA GLY A 216 22.76 3.17 7.76
C GLY A 216 22.70 2.26 6.53
N TYR A 217 21.64 1.46 6.35
CA TYR A 217 21.53 0.47 5.27
C TYR A 217 21.74 1.08 3.87
N TYR A 218 21.17 2.26 3.62
CA TYR A 218 21.29 2.98 2.35
C TYR A 218 22.43 4.01 2.28
N SER A 219 23.18 4.24 3.37
CA SER A 219 24.08 5.41 3.45
C SER A 219 25.09 5.49 2.31
N SER A 220 25.79 4.38 2.00
CA SER A 220 26.78 4.36 0.92
C SER A 220 26.18 4.60 -0.47
N TYR A 221 24.96 4.12 -0.71
CA TYR A 221 24.24 4.34 -1.96
C TYR A 221 23.78 5.79 -2.10
N VAL A 222 23.21 6.36 -1.03
CA VAL A 222 22.80 7.76 -0.97
C VAL A 222 23.99 8.69 -1.18
N ASP A 223 25.15 8.40 -0.59
CA ASP A 223 26.39 9.15 -0.82
C ASP A 223 26.83 9.10 -2.29
N ALA A 224 26.78 7.91 -2.90
CA ALA A 224 27.12 7.75 -4.32
C ALA A 224 26.14 8.49 -5.25
N VAL A 225 24.85 8.46 -4.93
CA VAL A 225 23.80 9.18 -5.67
C VAL A 225 24.04 10.69 -5.58
N TRP A 226 24.33 11.21 -4.39
CA TRP A 226 24.65 12.63 -4.20
C TRP A 226 25.93 13.05 -4.94
N ALA A 227 26.96 12.20 -4.92
CA ALA A 227 28.20 12.45 -5.64
C ALA A 227 28.00 12.48 -7.17
N LYS A 228 27.22 11.54 -7.72
CA LYS A 228 26.84 11.51 -9.14
C LYS A 228 26.15 12.81 -9.53
N TYR A 229 25.10 13.19 -8.80
CA TYR A 229 24.28 14.33 -9.18
C TYR A 229 24.87 15.71 -8.83
N THR A 230 26.10 15.76 -8.31
CA THR A 230 26.90 16.99 -8.23
C THR A 230 27.35 17.45 -9.62
N ASN A 231 27.64 16.52 -10.54
CA ASN A 231 28.20 16.81 -11.87
C ASN A 231 27.31 16.39 -13.03
N THR A 232 26.15 15.79 -12.74
CA THR A 232 25.19 15.31 -13.72
C THR A 232 23.80 15.69 -13.22
N PRO A 233 22.98 16.43 -13.99
CA PRO A 233 21.61 16.69 -13.57
C PRO A 233 20.82 15.38 -13.41
N LEU A 234 19.99 15.31 -12.37
CA LEU A 234 18.87 14.37 -12.30
C LEU A 234 17.68 15.05 -12.97
N THR A 235 17.16 14.45 -14.03
CA THR A 235 15.95 14.91 -14.70
C THR A 235 14.76 14.13 -14.14
N VAL A 236 13.70 14.84 -13.77
CA VAL A 236 12.47 14.26 -13.22
C VAL A 236 11.27 14.74 -14.05
N ASP A 237 10.61 13.85 -14.77
CA ASP A 237 9.26 14.10 -15.26
C ASP A 237 8.27 13.96 -14.09
N THR A 238 7.62 15.08 -13.75
CA THR A 238 6.60 15.11 -12.70
C THR A 238 5.30 14.42 -13.12
N GLN A 239 5.15 14.12 -14.41
CA GLN A 239 3.95 13.59 -15.06
C GLN A 239 2.69 14.39 -14.65
N ASN A 240 2.87 15.70 -14.50
CA ASN A 240 1.88 16.65 -14.03
C ASN A 240 2.13 18.03 -14.67
N GLU A 241 1.45 19.07 -14.21
CA GLU A 241 1.49 20.41 -14.81
C GLU A 241 2.88 21.09 -14.85
N TRP A 242 3.85 20.59 -14.08
CA TRP A 242 5.23 21.10 -14.04
C TRP A 242 6.16 20.44 -15.06
N GLU A 243 5.67 19.47 -15.83
CA GLU A 243 6.43 18.75 -16.85
C GLU A 243 7.75 18.18 -16.27
N THR A 244 8.83 18.28 -17.03
CA THR A 244 10.17 17.81 -16.66
C THR A 244 10.98 18.91 -15.96
N VAL A 245 11.55 18.59 -14.80
CA VAL A 245 12.43 19.47 -14.02
C VAL A 245 13.81 18.85 -13.79
N GLU A 246 14.84 19.68 -13.63
CA GLU A 246 16.21 19.22 -13.40
C GLU A 246 16.74 19.62 -12.03
N GLY A 247 17.35 18.65 -11.35
CA GLY A 247 17.97 18.80 -10.05
C GLY A 247 19.48 18.57 -10.09
N THR A 248 20.25 19.36 -9.35
CA THR A 248 21.69 19.14 -9.16
C THR A 248 22.06 19.30 -7.69
N VAL A 249 23.06 18.56 -7.23
CA VAL A 249 23.52 18.65 -5.84
C VAL A 249 24.40 19.88 -5.67
N VAL A 250 23.94 20.82 -4.84
CA VAL A 250 24.63 22.06 -4.46
C VAL A 250 24.62 22.17 -2.94
N ASN A 251 25.78 22.42 -2.32
CA ASN A 251 25.91 22.51 -0.86
C ASN A 251 25.32 21.29 -0.12
N ASN A 252 25.52 20.09 -0.66
CA ASN A 252 24.98 18.81 -0.15
C ASN A 252 23.45 18.67 -0.19
N LEU A 253 22.76 19.52 -0.97
CA LEU A 253 21.32 19.44 -1.20
C LEU A 253 21.03 19.22 -2.68
N LEU A 254 20.24 18.19 -3.01
CA LEU A 254 19.72 18.02 -4.36
C LEU A 254 18.70 19.14 -4.62
N THR A 255 19.09 20.11 -5.44
CA THR A 255 18.38 21.37 -5.63
C THR A 255 17.69 21.41 -6.98
N PHE A 256 16.39 21.65 -6.97
CA PHE A 256 15.56 21.94 -8.14
C PHE A 256 15.30 23.46 -8.17
N PRO A 257 15.97 24.22 -9.06
CA PRO A 257 15.95 25.69 -9.03
C PRO A 257 14.54 26.28 -9.11
N GLY A 258 14.19 27.15 -8.15
CA GLY A 258 12.87 27.78 -8.07
C GLY A 258 11.78 26.92 -7.42
N VAL A 259 12.06 25.64 -7.16
CA VAL A 259 11.11 24.67 -6.63
C VAL A 259 11.43 24.35 -5.17
N GLY A 260 12.60 23.76 -4.90
CA GLY A 260 12.98 23.33 -3.56
C GLY A 260 14.22 22.44 -3.53
N THR A 261 14.47 21.81 -2.39
CA THR A 261 15.69 21.01 -2.17
C THR A 261 15.40 19.75 -1.36
N PHE A 262 16.10 18.66 -1.67
CA PHE A 262 16.11 17.44 -0.88
C PHE A 262 17.45 17.26 -0.17
N ALA A 263 17.41 16.95 1.13
CA ALA A 263 18.57 16.45 1.86
C ALA A 263 18.77 14.95 1.61
N GLN A 264 19.94 14.41 1.96
CA GLN A 264 20.18 12.97 1.88
C GLN A 264 19.18 12.20 2.76
N PRO A 265 18.40 11.25 2.21
CA PRO A 265 17.44 10.48 3.00
C PRO A 265 18.13 9.37 3.81
N ALA A 266 17.57 9.05 4.98
CA ALA A 266 17.87 7.81 5.68
C ALA A 266 17.06 6.63 5.12
N ALA A 267 17.40 5.40 5.53
CA ALA A 267 16.66 4.20 5.10
C ALA A 267 15.16 4.28 5.46
N ALA A 268 14.81 4.79 6.64
CA ALA A 268 13.42 4.98 7.05
C ALA A 268 12.67 5.99 6.17
N ASP A 269 13.35 7.04 5.69
CA ASP A 269 12.76 8.02 4.78
C ASP A 269 12.49 7.40 3.40
N ILE A 270 13.44 6.59 2.91
CA ILE A 270 13.29 5.86 1.64
C ILE A 270 12.12 4.89 1.72
N PHE A 271 12.06 4.04 2.75
CA PHE A 271 11.00 3.03 2.87
C PHE A 271 9.61 3.63 3.12
N SER A 272 9.52 4.74 3.86
CA SER A 272 8.25 5.37 4.20
C SER A 272 7.74 6.33 3.12
N CYS A 273 8.64 6.81 2.25
CA CYS A 273 8.39 7.84 1.25
C CYS A 273 7.76 9.15 1.80
N SER A 274 7.79 9.39 3.11
CA SER A 274 6.96 10.44 3.74
C SER A 274 7.63 11.15 4.92
N THR A 275 8.85 10.73 5.30
CA THR A 275 9.63 11.36 6.37
C THR A 275 10.90 12.00 5.83
N GLY A 276 11.56 12.79 6.69
CA GLY A 276 12.82 13.45 6.35
C GLY A 276 12.66 14.34 5.10
N PRO A 277 13.50 14.15 4.06
CA PRO A 277 13.43 14.96 2.85
C PRO A 277 12.19 14.69 1.98
N PHE A 278 11.43 13.62 2.24
CA PHE A 278 10.18 13.31 1.53
C PHE A 278 8.92 13.74 2.29
N ALA A 279 9.06 14.37 3.46
CA ALA A 279 7.94 14.99 4.14
C ALA A 279 7.38 16.15 3.30
N ALA A 280 6.09 16.45 3.48
CA ALA A 280 5.43 17.53 2.75
C ALA A 280 6.15 18.88 2.95
N ASP A 281 6.65 19.46 1.86
CA ASP A 281 7.32 20.75 1.89
C ASP A 281 6.29 21.87 2.15
N PRO A 282 6.54 22.82 3.07
CA PRO A 282 5.63 23.94 3.31
C PRO A 282 5.53 24.91 2.12
N THR A 283 6.44 24.82 1.16
CA THR A 283 6.50 25.61 -0.06
C THR A 283 6.45 24.70 -1.27
N ASN A 284 5.76 25.12 -2.34
CA ASN A 284 5.60 24.32 -3.56
C ASN A 284 5.17 22.87 -3.27
N THR A 285 4.32 22.66 -2.26
CA THR A 285 4.03 21.34 -1.67
C THR A 285 3.67 20.28 -2.70
N ALA A 286 2.85 20.63 -3.69
CA ALA A 286 2.38 19.71 -4.71
C ALA A 286 3.49 19.34 -5.72
N GLU A 287 4.30 20.31 -6.15
CA GLU A 287 5.42 20.10 -7.07
C GLU A 287 6.55 19.30 -6.39
N MET A 288 6.91 19.67 -5.16
CA MET A 288 7.89 18.95 -4.35
C MET A 288 7.43 17.53 -4.03
N GLY A 289 6.12 17.33 -3.77
CA GLY A 289 5.54 16.00 -3.62
C GLY A 289 5.63 15.17 -4.90
N ALA A 290 5.35 15.78 -6.06
CA ALA A 290 5.46 15.11 -7.35
C ALA A 290 6.90 14.66 -7.64
N ILE A 291 7.89 15.53 -7.41
CA ILE A 291 9.32 15.22 -7.57
C ILE A 291 9.76 14.15 -6.55
N GLY A 292 9.40 14.35 -5.28
CA GLY A 292 9.76 13.47 -4.17
C GLY A 292 9.28 12.03 -4.39
N ALA A 293 8.08 11.84 -4.93
CA ALA A 293 7.54 10.51 -5.25
C ALA A 293 8.45 9.73 -6.22
N ARG A 294 8.95 10.38 -7.28
CA ARG A 294 9.85 9.75 -8.28
C ARG A 294 11.19 9.40 -7.66
N ILE A 295 11.77 10.33 -6.91
CA ILE A 295 13.05 10.10 -6.24
C ILE A 295 12.94 8.96 -5.22
N ALA A 296 11.87 8.93 -4.43
CA ALA A 296 11.65 7.88 -3.44
C ALA A 296 11.43 6.50 -4.08
N ALA A 297 10.68 6.42 -5.18
CA ALA A 297 10.51 5.17 -5.93
C ALA A 297 11.85 4.67 -6.50
N ALA A 298 12.64 5.56 -7.10
CA ALA A 298 13.96 5.25 -7.63
C ALA A 298 14.96 4.79 -6.55
N PHE A 299 14.83 5.31 -5.32
CA PHE A 299 15.61 4.81 -4.17
C PHE A 299 15.18 3.43 -3.72
N ASN A 300 13.87 3.15 -3.65
CA ASN A 300 13.37 1.82 -3.29
C ASN A 300 13.85 0.76 -4.29
N ARG A 301 13.85 1.10 -5.59
CA ARG A 301 14.27 0.23 -6.70
C ARG A 301 15.78 0.25 -6.98
N SER A 302 16.52 1.15 -6.33
CA SER A 302 17.97 1.36 -6.48
C SER A 302 18.44 1.64 -7.91
N THR A 303 17.75 2.58 -8.57
CA THR A 303 17.93 2.89 -9.99
C THR A 303 18.64 4.23 -10.24
N LEU A 304 18.65 5.17 -9.28
CA LEU A 304 19.31 6.48 -9.41
C LEU A 304 20.80 6.45 -9.82
N LEU A 305 21.54 5.37 -9.54
CA LEU A 305 22.93 5.26 -10.04
C LEU A 305 23.02 4.85 -11.52
N ILE A 306 22.03 4.11 -12.03
CA ILE A 306 22.02 3.57 -13.39
C ILE A 306 21.13 4.35 -14.36
N ASP A 307 20.21 5.15 -13.84
CA ASP A 307 19.32 6.02 -14.60
C ASP A 307 19.33 7.45 -13.99
N SER A 308 19.25 8.46 -14.85
CA SER A 308 19.18 9.87 -14.47
C SER A 308 17.96 10.58 -15.07
N GLN A 309 17.02 9.83 -15.64
CA GLN A 309 15.80 10.32 -16.29
C GLN A 309 14.59 9.64 -15.64
N GLN A 310 14.08 10.22 -14.57
CA GLN A 310 13.09 9.57 -13.71
C GLN A 310 11.67 10.09 -13.99
N PRO A 311 10.63 9.24 -14.06
CA PRO A 311 10.68 7.78 -14.11
C PRO A 311 10.76 7.24 -15.56
N ASP A 312 10.73 8.09 -16.60
CA ASP A 312 10.58 7.62 -17.99
C ASP A 312 11.78 6.82 -18.54
N GLY A 313 12.95 6.95 -17.93
CA GLY A 313 14.14 6.15 -18.23
C GLY A 313 14.18 4.80 -17.53
N GLU A 314 13.20 4.51 -16.67
CA GLU A 314 13.16 3.28 -15.90
C GLU A 314 12.87 2.06 -16.77
N ILE A 315 13.53 0.95 -16.43
CA ILE A 315 13.35 -0.33 -17.12
C ILE A 315 13.09 -1.37 -16.03
N GLU A 316 11.90 -1.96 -16.02
CA GLU A 316 11.47 -2.91 -14.97
C GLU A 316 12.52 -4.00 -14.65
N SER A 317 13.17 -4.56 -15.68
CA SER A 317 14.19 -5.60 -15.49
C SER A 317 15.45 -5.16 -14.71
N THR A 318 15.67 -3.85 -14.52
CA THR A 318 16.79 -3.30 -13.74
C THR A 318 16.42 -3.02 -12.29
N PHE A 319 15.13 -3.08 -11.94
CA PHE A 319 14.68 -2.86 -10.57
C PHE A 319 15.31 -3.86 -9.62
N TYR A 320 15.75 -3.35 -8.48
CA TYR A 320 16.33 -4.12 -7.38
C TYR A 320 17.62 -4.90 -7.74
N GLN A 321 18.28 -4.56 -8.86
CA GLN A 321 19.54 -5.20 -9.28
C GLN A 321 20.79 -4.54 -8.67
N THR A 322 20.67 -3.32 -8.14
CA THR A 322 21.76 -2.59 -7.47
C THR A 322 21.65 -2.74 -5.96
N SER A 323 22.73 -3.15 -5.29
CA SER A 323 22.78 -3.22 -3.82
C SER A 323 23.24 -1.88 -3.22
N PRO A 324 22.72 -1.48 -2.04
CA PRO A 324 21.56 -2.01 -1.32
C PRO A 324 20.25 -1.70 -2.08
N THR A 325 19.18 -2.45 -1.79
CA THR A 325 17.84 -2.18 -2.34
C THR A 325 16.73 -2.60 -1.38
N ASN A 326 15.48 -2.27 -1.70
CA ASN A 326 14.32 -2.69 -0.93
C ASN A 326 14.02 -4.17 -1.24
N HIS A 327 14.68 -5.05 -0.48
CA HIS A 327 14.54 -6.49 -0.70
C HIS A 327 13.17 -7.02 -0.32
N TYR A 328 12.44 -6.37 0.59
CA TYR A 328 11.04 -6.70 0.83
C TYR A 328 10.23 -6.56 -0.46
N SER A 329 10.29 -5.39 -1.12
CA SER A 329 9.56 -5.15 -2.36
C SER A 329 10.00 -6.11 -3.47
N ARG A 330 11.30 -6.32 -3.65
CA ARG A 330 11.85 -7.32 -4.60
C ARG A 330 11.24 -8.71 -4.40
N ILE A 331 11.16 -9.17 -3.14
CA ILE A 331 10.66 -10.50 -2.79
C ILE A 331 9.13 -10.57 -2.95
N VAL A 332 8.41 -9.53 -2.55
CA VAL A 332 6.95 -9.46 -2.66
C VAL A 332 6.51 -9.48 -4.12
N HIS A 333 7.09 -8.65 -5.00
CA HIS A 333 6.79 -8.71 -6.44
C HIS A 333 7.08 -10.10 -7.01
N ALA A 334 8.24 -10.70 -6.69
CA ALA A 334 8.60 -12.03 -7.18
C ALA A 334 7.67 -13.15 -6.67
N ALA A 335 6.96 -12.93 -5.56
CA ALA A 335 5.99 -13.88 -5.01
C ALA A 335 4.57 -13.67 -5.54
N ASN A 336 4.25 -12.51 -6.10
CA ASN A 336 2.96 -12.27 -6.78
C ASN A 336 2.95 -13.00 -8.13
N THR A 337 1.80 -13.57 -8.49
CA THR A 337 1.71 -14.42 -9.69
C THR A 337 1.83 -13.62 -10.99
N ASP A 338 1.40 -12.35 -10.97
CA ASP A 338 1.53 -11.37 -12.04
C ASP A 338 2.71 -10.40 -11.85
N GLY A 339 3.42 -10.47 -10.71
CA GLY A 339 4.48 -9.52 -10.37
C GLY A 339 3.99 -8.18 -9.82
N GLU A 340 2.68 -7.99 -9.67
CA GLU A 340 2.07 -6.70 -9.34
C GLU A 340 1.70 -6.57 -7.86
N GLY A 341 1.62 -5.33 -7.38
CA GLY A 341 1.15 -4.97 -6.04
C GLY A 341 1.98 -3.88 -5.38
N TYR A 342 1.33 -2.97 -4.65
CA TYR A 342 2.00 -1.89 -3.93
C TYR A 342 2.89 -2.43 -2.78
N ALA A 343 4.20 -2.58 -3.02
CA ALA A 343 5.14 -3.03 -1.99
C ALA A 343 5.84 -1.88 -1.27
N PHE A 344 5.64 -0.64 -1.70
CA PHE A 344 6.00 0.61 -1.02
C PHE A 344 5.07 1.76 -1.52
N PRO A 345 4.97 2.92 -0.83
CA PRO A 345 3.92 3.92 -1.09
C PRO A 345 3.83 4.50 -2.50
N TYR A 346 4.92 4.50 -3.28
CA TYR A 346 5.01 5.08 -4.62
C TYR A 346 5.36 4.03 -5.68
N ASP A 347 4.90 2.79 -5.50
CA ASP A 347 5.15 1.70 -6.46
C ASP A 347 4.41 1.87 -7.80
N ASP A 348 3.41 2.74 -7.84
CA ASP A 348 2.72 3.21 -9.04
C ASP A 348 3.56 4.15 -9.90
N VAL A 349 4.66 4.69 -9.37
CA VAL A 349 5.56 5.50 -10.18
C VAL A 349 6.24 4.61 -11.22
N GLY A 350 6.01 4.88 -12.49
CA GLY A 350 6.63 4.18 -13.61
C GLY A 350 6.73 5.07 -14.85
N PRO A 351 7.38 4.60 -15.92
CA PRO A 351 7.44 5.31 -17.19
C PRO A 351 6.04 5.65 -17.69
N SER A 352 5.89 6.81 -18.34
CA SER A 352 4.59 7.28 -18.82
C SER A 352 3.90 6.34 -19.84
N ASP A 353 4.68 5.50 -20.53
CA ASP A 353 4.22 4.46 -21.46
C ASP A 353 4.45 3.02 -20.94
N GLY A 354 4.84 2.89 -19.67
CA GLY A 354 5.11 1.62 -19.00
C GLY A 354 3.85 0.94 -18.45
N PRO A 355 3.95 -0.34 -18.08
CA PRO A 355 2.90 -1.03 -17.34
C PRO A 355 2.77 -0.44 -15.92
N ASP A 356 1.55 -0.44 -15.39
CA ASP A 356 1.30 -0.18 -13.98
C ASP A 356 1.57 -1.47 -13.18
N LEU A 357 2.53 -1.42 -12.26
CA LEU A 357 2.95 -2.56 -11.43
C LEU A 357 2.34 -2.52 -10.03
N SER A 358 1.46 -1.54 -9.75
CA SER A 358 0.92 -1.28 -8.42
C SER A 358 -0.15 -2.28 -7.97
N GLY A 359 -0.60 -3.17 -8.86
CA GLY A 359 -1.65 -4.15 -8.57
C GLY A 359 -3.02 -3.48 -8.41
N ALA A 360 -3.35 -2.57 -9.32
CA ALA A 360 -4.60 -1.83 -9.34
C ALA A 360 -5.53 -2.27 -10.48
N VAL A 361 -6.83 -2.11 -10.25
CA VAL A 361 -7.89 -2.17 -11.27
C VAL A 361 -8.71 -0.89 -11.19
N TYR A 362 -9.05 -0.32 -12.35
CA TYR A 362 -9.84 0.91 -12.37
C TYR A 362 -10.69 1.06 -13.63
N ASP A 363 -11.86 1.65 -13.50
CA ASP A 363 -12.73 1.94 -14.65
C ASP A 363 -13.70 3.09 -14.33
N GLY A 364 -13.98 3.92 -15.34
CA GLY A 364 -14.92 5.04 -15.25
C GLY A 364 -16.40 4.66 -15.36
N SER A 365 -16.71 3.40 -15.64
CA SER A 365 -18.05 2.82 -15.70
C SER A 365 -18.03 1.40 -15.12
N PRO A 366 -17.71 1.25 -13.83
CA PRO A 366 -17.58 -0.05 -13.18
C PRO A 366 -18.95 -0.69 -12.98
N ALA A 367 -19.04 -2.01 -13.15
CA ALA A 367 -20.27 -2.79 -12.99
C ALA A 367 -20.22 -3.72 -11.77
N LEU A 368 -19.08 -4.38 -11.53
CA LEU A 368 -18.89 -5.30 -10.42
C LEU A 368 -17.40 -5.39 -10.07
N LEU A 369 -17.06 -5.18 -8.80
CA LEU A 369 -15.76 -5.58 -8.28
C LEU A 369 -15.91 -6.94 -7.60
N THR A 370 -15.15 -7.93 -8.05
CA THR A 370 -15.01 -9.20 -7.35
C THR A 370 -13.72 -9.18 -6.54
N VAL A 371 -13.79 -9.50 -5.26
CA VAL A 371 -12.64 -9.59 -4.37
C VAL A 371 -12.59 -10.99 -3.79
N ASN A 372 -11.51 -11.72 -4.03
CA ASN A 372 -11.28 -13.05 -3.49
C ASN A 372 -10.28 -12.97 -2.34
N VAL A 373 -10.62 -13.51 -1.18
CA VAL A 373 -9.69 -13.70 -0.07
C VAL A 373 -9.32 -15.18 0.06
N GLY A 374 -8.03 -15.48 0.01
CA GLY A 374 -7.49 -16.83 -0.08
C GLY A 374 -6.89 -17.13 -1.47
N GLY A 375 -5.86 -17.96 -1.53
CA GLY A 375 -5.10 -18.24 -2.75
C GLY A 375 -5.64 -19.43 -3.57
N GLY A 376 -6.94 -19.69 -3.47
CA GLY A 376 -7.65 -20.81 -4.12
C GLY A 376 -8.70 -20.38 -5.13
#